data_AF-A0A830CY00-F1
#
_entry.id   AF-A0A830CY00-F1
#
_cell.length_a   1.000
_cell.length_b   1.000
_cell.length_c   1.000
_cell.angle_alpha   90.00
_cell.angle_beta   90.00
_cell.angle_gamma   90.00
#
_symmetry.space_group_name_H-M   'P 1'
#
loop_
_entity.id
_entity.type
_entity.pdbx_description
1 polymer ?
#
loop_
_entity_poly.entity_id
_entity_poly.type
_entity_poly.pdbx_seq_one_letter_code
_entity_poly.pdbx_strand_id
1 'polypeptide(L)' 'MSFIIIEICFITDMGLNGALLQIISHGFIGAALIFLAGMTYDRIRSVYLDEMGGIAIPMPKIFTMFNNKR' A
#
# COMPACT_ATOMS: atom_id res chain seq x y z
N MET A 1 -11.69 -0.72 0.36
CA MET A 1 -12.89 -1.18 -0.38
C MET A 1 -14.16 -0.46 0.03
N SER A 2 -14.36 -0.12 1.31
CA SER A 2 -15.59 0.52 1.81
C SER A 2 -15.95 1.85 1.11
N PHE A 3 -14.96 2.64 0.69
CA PHE A 3 -15.18 3.87 -0.07
C PHE A 3 -15.90 3.64 -1.40
N ILE A 4 -15.63 2.54 -2.09
CA ILE A 4 -16.26 2.21 -3.39
C ILE A 4 -17.78 2.01 -3.22
N ILE A 5 -18.19 1.39 -2.11
CA ILE A 5 -19.61 1.14 -1.81
C ILE A 5 -20.33 2.45 -1.55
N ILE A 6 -19.69 3.36 -0.80
CA ILE A 6 -20.24 4.69 -0.52
C ILE A 6 -20.42 5.47 -1.83
N GLU A 7 -19.39 5.48 -2.67
CA GLU A 7 -19.36 6.19 -3.95
C GLU A 7 -20.45 5.68 -4.94
N ILE A 8 -20.66 4.36 -4.99
CA ILE A 8 -21.72 3.75 -5.82
C ILE A 8 -23.12 4.10 -5.29
N CYS A 9 -23.30 4.16 -3.96
CA CYS A 9 -24.58 4.55 -3.35
C CYS A 9 -25.00 5.99 -3.66
N PHE A 10 -24.07 6.88 -4.04
CA PHE A 10 -24.40 8.24 -4.42
C PHE A 10 -25.05 8.35 -5.81
N ILE A 11 -24.92 7.36 -6.71
CA ILE A 11 -25.55 7.30 -8.06
C ILE A 11 -25.44 8.65 -8.82
N THR A 12 -24.31 9.33 -8.69
CA THR A 12 -23.99 10.55 -9.43
C THR A 12 -22.79 10.28 -10.33
N ASP A 13 -22.65 11.03 -11.44
CA ASP A 13 -21.50 10.92 -12.33
C ASP A 13 -20.17 11.13 -11.59
N MET A 14 -20.15 12.03 -10.60
CA MET A 14 -18.98 12.28 -9.77
C MET A 14 -18.65 11.09 -8.86
N GLY A 15 -19.66 10.49 -8.20
CA GLY A 15 -19.46 9.30 -7.36
C GLY A 15 -19.08 8.06 -8.16
N LEU A 16 -19.63 7.86 -9.36
CA LEU A 16 -19.21 6.75 -10.23
C LEU A 16 -17.76 6.91 -10.72
N ASN A 17 -17.35 8.14 -11.06
CA ASN A 17 -15.96 8.43 -11.42
C ASN A 17 -14.99 8.26 -10.25
N GLY A 18 -15.38 8.66 -9.04
CA GLY A 18 -14.54 8.45 -7.86
C GLY A 18 -14.45 6.97 -7.46
N ALA A 19 -15.53 6.19 -7.59
CA ALA A 19 -15.50 4.73 -7.44
C ALA A 19 -14.51 4.08 -8.42
N LEU A 20 -14.52 4.49 -9.69
CA LEU A 20 -13.60 4.02 -10.73
C LEU A 20 -12.15 4.36 -10.36
N LEU A 21 -11.88 5.60 -10.00
CA LEU A 21 -10.55 6.05 -9.55
C LEU A 21 -10.08 5.25 -8.32
N GLN A 22 -10.97 4.97 -7.38
CA GLN A 22 -10.66 4.22 -6.16
C GLN A 22 -10.32 2.75 -6.44
N ILE A 23 -11.00 2.10 -7.40
CA ILE A 23 -10.69 0.73 -7.84
C ILE A 23 -9.27 0.67 -8.42
N ILE A 24 -8.93 1.59 -9.32
CA ILE A 24 -7.61 1.66 -9.95
C ILE A 24 -6.54 1.97 -8.90
N SER A 25 -6.78 2.99 -8.07
CA SER A 25 -5.83 3.45 -7.06
C SER A 25 -5.54 2.35 -6.03
N HIS A 26 -6.58 1.68 -5.52
CA HIS A 26 -6.40 0.60 -4.56
C HIS A 26 -5.65 -0.60 -5.17
N GLY A 27 -5.92 -0.94 -6.43
CA GLY A 27 -5.17 -1.99 -7.13
C GLY A 27 -3.68 -1.67 -7.21
N PHE A 28 -3.33 -0.44 -7.61
CA PHE A 28 -1.94 -0.01 -7.75
C PHE A 28 -1.21 0.09 -6.41
N ILE A 29 -1.81 0.76 -5.42
CA ILE A 29 -1.22 0.92 -4.09
C ILE A 29 -1.09 -0.44 -3.40
N GLY A 30 -2.10 -1.30 -3.52
CA GLY A 30 -2.06 -2.67 -2.98
C GLY A 30 -0.94 -3.50 -3.61
N ALA A 31 -0.80 -3.47 -4.93
CA ALA A 31 0.28 -4.18 -5.63
C ALA A 31 1.67 -3.69 -5.19
N ALA A 32 1.85 -2.36 -5.06
CA ALA A 32 3.11 -1.77 -4.60
C ALA A 32 3.45 -2.19 -3.15
N LEU A 33 2.47 -2.19 -2.25
CA LEU A 33 2.66 -2.59 -0.85
C LEU A 33 2.97 -4.08 -0.72
N ILE A 34 2.25 -4.95 -1.43
CA ILE A 34 2.51 -6.40 -1.42
C ILE A 34 3.89 -6.71 -2.00
N PHE A 35 4.28 -6.03 -3.09
CA PHE A 35 5.62 -6.14 -3.66
C PHE A 35 6.70 -5.75 -2.66
N LEU A 36 6.52 -4.61 -1.98
CA LEU A 36 7.49 -4.11 -1.00
C LEU A 36 7.58 -5.00 0.24
N ALA A 37 6.44 -5.53 0.71
CA ALA A 37 6.40 -6.52 1.78
C ALA A 37 7.12 -7.82 1.38
N GLY A 38 6.93 -8.29 0.13
CA GLY A 38 7.64 -9.46 -0.41
C GLY A 38 9.16 -9.26 -0.47
N MET A 39 9.62 -8.11 -0.97
CA MET A 39 11.05 -7.76 -0.98
C MET A 39 11.65 -7.67 0.43
N THR A 40 10.87 -7.18 1.39
CA THR A 40 11.29 -7.10 2.81
C THR A 40 11.37 -8.49 3.43
N TYR A 41 10.38 -9.36 3.16
CA TYR A 41 10.38 -10.74 3.62
C TYR A 41 11.53 -11.56 3.05
N ASP A 42 11.88 -11.39 1.76
CA ASP A 42 13.02 -12.08 1.14
C ASP A 42 14.35 -11.82 1.88
N ARG A 43 14.50 -10.61 2.44
CA ARG A 43 15.73 -10.21 3.15
C ARG A 43 15.76 -10.60 4.63
N ILE A 44 14.65 -10.42 5.34
CA ILE A 44 14.59 -10.66 6.80
C ILE A 44 14.20 -12.11 7.10
N ARG A 45 13.46 -12.75 6.17
CA ARG A 45 12.87 -14.09 6.31
C ARG A 45 11.99 -14.24 7.56
N SER A 46 11.51 -13.13 8.10
CA SER A 46 10.58 -13.03 9.21
C SER A 46 9.43 -12.09 8.84
N VAL A 47 8.25 -12.36 9.39
CA VAL A 47 7.03 -11.54 9.21
C VAL A 47 6.68 -10.77 10.50
N TYR A 48 7.43 -11.01 11.58
CA TYR A 48 7.15 -10.41 12.88
C TYR A 48 7.73 -9.01 12.96
N LEU A 49 6.85 -8.02 13.15
CA LEU A 49 7.23 -6.61 13.24
C LEU A 49 8.22 -6.31 14.37
N ASP A 50 8.17 -7.07 15.46
CA ASP A 50 9.08 -6.95 16.61
C ASP A 50 10.54 -7.22 16.22
N GLU A 51 10.76 -8.17 15.31
CA GLU A 51 12.08 -8.55 14.79
C GLU A 51 12.55 -7.65 13.64
N MET A 52 11.66 -6.82 13.10
CA MET A 52 11.92 -5.87 12.02
C MET A 52 12.48 -4.53 12.53
N GLY A 53 13.08 -4.48 13.72
CA GLY A 53 13.77 -3.29 14.22
C GLY A 53 15.02 -2.96 13.38
N GLY A 54 15.20 -1.69 12.98
CA GLY A 54 16.45 -1.22 12.38
C GLY A 54 16.65 -1.54 10.89
N ILE A 55 15.62 -2.00 10.17
CA ILE A 55 15.68 -2.31 8.72
C ILE A 55 16.10 -1.13 7.82
N ALA A 56 16.01 0.09 8.33
CA ALA A 56 16.41 1.30 7.61
C ALA A 56 17.89 1.27 7.19
N ILE A 57 18.77 0.60 7.96
CA ILE A 57 20.21 0.52 7.70
C ILE A 57 20.54 -0.51 6.60
N PRO A 58 20.09 -1.78 6.68
CA PRO A 58 20.38 -2.79 5.64
C PRO A 58 19.57 -2.58 4.35
N MET A 59 18.42 -1.90 4.41
CA MET A 59 17.49 -1.76 3.27
C MET A 59 17.00 -0.31 3.08
N PRO A 60 17.91 0.67 2.89
CA PRO A 60 17.54 2.08 2.89
C PRO A 60 16.56 2.45 1.77
N LYS A 61 16.73 1.88 0.56
CA LYS A 61 15.82 2.17 -0.58
C LYS A 61 14.40 1.69 -0.33
N ILE A 62 14.24 0.47 0.19
CA ILE A 62 12.94 -0.12 0.49
C ILE A 62 12.29 0.61 1.67
N PHE A 63 13.09 0.98 2.68
CA PHE A 63 12.62 1.80 3.79
C PHE A 63 12.16 3.19 3.34
N THR A 64 12.88 3.86 2.43
CA THR A 64 12.46 5.19 1.89
C THR A 64 11.21 5.12 1.01
N MET A 65 10.92 3.97 0.38
CA MET A 65 9.66 3.80 -0.35
C MET A 65 8.48 3.59 0.61
N PHE A 66 8.72 3.03 1.79
CA PHE A 66 7.70 2.82 2.83
C PHE A 66 7.49 4.06 3.71
N ASN A 67 8.57 4.82 3.96
CA ASN A 67 8.58 5.98 4.84
C ASN A 67 8.80 7.27 4.05
N ASN A 68 7.87 8.21 4.18
CA ASN A 68 7.97 9.55 3.59
C ASN A 68 8.83 10.49 4.45
N LYS A 69 10.02 10.05 4.86
CA LYS A 69 10.95 10.88 5.64
C LYS A 69 12.29 10.92 4.92
N ARG A 70 12.52 12.05 4.23
CA ARG A 70 13.89 12.54 4.02
C ARG A 70 14.46 12.96 5.37
#